data_AF-A0A529P4T8-F1
#
_entry.id   AF-A0A529P4T8-F1
#
_cell.length_a   1.000
_cell.length_b   1.000
_cell.length_c   1.000
_cell.angle_alpha   90.00
_cell.angle_beta   90.00
_cell.angle_gamma   90.00
#
_symmetry.space_group_name_H-M   'P 1'
#
loop_
_entity.id
_entity.type
_entity.pdbx_description
1 polymer ?
#
loop_
_entity_poly.entity_id
_entity_poly.type
_entity_poly.pdbx_seq_one_letter_code
_entity_poly.pdbx_strand_id
1 'polypeptide(L)' 'MDREAALRALAALGQNTRLEVFRLLVKTGAGGLPAGEIAARLEIVQNTM' A
#
# COMPACT_ATOMS: atom_id res chain seq x y z
N MET A 1 20.12 7.12 -1.71
CA MET A 1 18.72 7.48 -1.43
C MET A 1 18.74 8.87 -0.80
N ASP A 2 17.98 9.82 -1.34
CA ASP A 2 17.86 11.15 -0.76
C ASP A 2 17.12 11.04 0.59
N ARG A 3 17.63 11.70 1.64
CA ARG A 3 17.04 11.68 2.99
C ARG A 3 15.60 12.18 2.97
N GLU A 4 15.32 13.21 2.19
CA GLU A 4 13.97 13.80 2.08
C GLU A 4 13.01 12.85 1.35
N ALA A 5 13.51 12.03 0.41
CA ALA A 5 12.71 11.00 -0.23
C ALA A 5 12.37 9.86 0.74
N ALA A 6 13.34 9.42 1.56
CA ALA A 6 13.12 8.39 2.56
C ALA A 6 12.09 8.84 3.63
N LEU A 7 12.22 10.06 4.13
CA LEU A 7 11.27 10.63 5.09
C LEU A 7 9.85 10.71 4.53
N ARG A 8 9.68 11.16 3.29
CA ARG A 8 8.37 11.19 2.62
C ARG A 8 7.77 9.81 2.43
N ALA A 9 8.57 8.81 2.05
CA ALA A 9 8.10 7.44 1.89
C ALA A 9 7.63 6.83 3.21
N LEU A 10 8.38 7.04 4.29
CA LEU A 10 8.01 6.60 5.64
C LEU A 10 6.75 7.30 6.14
N ALA A 11 6.63 8.62 5.92
CA ALA A 11 5.42 9.37 6.24
C ALA A 11 4.20 8.88 5.44
N ALA A 12 4.40 8.48 4.17
CA ALA A 12 3.34 7.89 3.37
C ALA A 12 2.87 6.55 3.96
N LEU A 13 3.80 5.67 4.34
CA LEU A 13 3.50 4.38 4.94
C LEU A 13 2.93 4.46 6.36
N GLY A 14 3.01 5.61 7.03
CA GLY A 14 2.43 5.80 8.37
C GLY A 14 0.90 5.76 8.43
N GLN A 15 0.21 5.76 7.29
CA GLN A 15 -1.25 5.56 7.24
C GLN A 15 -1.59 4.06 7.21
N ASN A 16 -2.49 3.62 8.10
CA ASN A 16 -2.81 2.20 8.30
C ASN A 16 -3.15 1.47 6.98
N THR A 17 -4.09 2.02 6.21
CA THR A 17 -4.50 1.49 4.90
C THR A 17 -3.33 1.36 3.92
N ARG A 18 -2.49 2.40 3.81
CA ARG A 18 -1.35 2.37 2.88
C ARG A 18 -0.30 1.33 3.29
N LEU A 19 -0.10 1.14 4.58
CA LEU A 19 0.79 0.10 5.10
C LEU A 19 0.25 -1.31 4.80
N GLU A 20 -1.05 -1.54 4.98
CA GLU A 20 -1.69 -2.82 4.69
C GLU A 20 -1.61 -3.17 3.19
N VAL A 21 -1.91 -2.21 2.31
CA VAL A 21 -1.75 -2.35 0.86
C VAL A 21 -0.31 -2.67 0.50
N PHE A 22 0.66 -1.91 1.03
CA PHE A 22 2.08 -2.15 0.78
C PHE A 22 2.49 -3.56 1.20
N ARG A 23 2.09 -4.02 2.40
CA ARG A 23 2.40 -5.36 2.90
C ARG A 23 1.76 -6.46 2.03
N LEU A 24 0.54 -6.25 1.54
CA LEU A 24 -0.13 -7.20 0.66
C LEU A 24 0.61 -7.33 -0.68
N LEU A 25 1.02 -6.20 -1.27
CA LEU A 25 1.78 -6.17 -2.51
C LEU A 25 3.15 -6.83 -2.35
N VAL A 26 3.87 -6.56 -1.25
CA VAL A 26 5.16 -7.21 -0.94
C VAL A 26 5.01 -8.74 -0.84
N LYS A 27 3.93 -9.23 -0.21
CA LYS A 27 3.65 -10.67 -0.12
C LYS A 27 3.32 -11.31 -1.47
N THR A 28 2.63 -10.58 -2.35
CA THR A 28 2.26 -11.07 -3.68
C THR A 28 3.47 -11.13 -4.61
N GLY A 29 4.42 -10.21 -4.42
CA GLY A 29 5.63 -10.14 -5.24
C GLY A 29 5.34 -9.63 -6.65
N ALA A 30 6.17 -10.02 -7.61
CA ALA A 30 6.22 -9.44 -8.96
C ALA A 30 4.91 -9.59 -9.77
N GLY A 31 4.02 -10.51 -9.39
CA GLY A 31 2.72 -10.69 -10.04
C GLY A 31 1.76 -9.52 -9.79
N GLY A 32 1.92 -8.80 -8.67
CA GLY A 32 1.03 -7.70 -8.28
C GLY A 32 -0.42 -8.14 -8.08
N LEU A 33 -1.27 -7.17 -7.72
CA LEU A 33 -2.71 -7.41 -7.55
C LEU A 33 -3.51 -6.27 -8.19
N PRO A 34 -4.65 -6.58 -8.83
CA PRO A 34 -5.63 -5.57 -9.22
C PRO A 34 -6.13 -4.78 -8.00
N ALA A 35 -6.30 -3.47 -8.14
CA ALA A 35 -6.78 -2.60 -7.05
C ALA A 35 -8.12 -3.07 -6.47
N GLY A 36 -9.03 -3.57 -7.30
CA GLY A 36 -10.30 -4.20 -6.89
C GLY A 36 -10.12 -5.32 -5.88
N GLU A 37 -9.15 -6.19 -6.15
CA GLU A 37 -8.84 -7.36 -5.33
C GLU A 37 -8.12 -6.98 -4.03
N ILE A 38 -7.31 -5.91 -4.06
CA ILE A 38 -6.68 -5.34 -2.87
C ILE A 38 -7.75 -4.86 -1.89
N ALA A 39 -8.72 -4.06 -2.34
CA ALA A 39 -9.74 -3.56 -1.41
C ALA A 39 -10.76 -4.62 -1.00
N ALA A 40 -11.03 -5.63 -1.85
CA ALA A 40 -11.81 -6.79 -1.43
C ALA A 40 -11.11 -7.57 -0.31
N ARG A 41 -9.79 -7.76 -0.39
CA ARG A 41 -9.01 -8.47 0.64
C ARG A 41 -8.81 -7.68 1.93
N LEU A 42 -8.78 -6.36 1.84
CA LEU A 42 -8.58 -5.46 2.99
C LEU A 42 -9.90 -4.90 3.52
N GLU A 43 -11.04 -5.30 2.96
CA GLU A 43 -12.38 -4.82 3.30
C GLU A 43 -12.53 -3.28 3.25
N ILE A 44 -11.82 -2.65 2.30
CA ILE A 44 -11.77 -1.19 2.16
C ILE A 44 -12.72 -0.76 1.03
N VAL A 45 -13.39 0.37 1.21
CA VAL A 45 -14.21 0.97 0.15
C VAL A 45 -13.30 1.44 -0.98
N GLN A 46 -13.52 0.91 -2.19
CA GLN A 46 -12.74 1.23 -3.39
C GLN A 46 -12.61 2.74 -3.69
N ASN A 47 -13.58 3.58 -3.29
CA ASN A 47 -13.57 5.01 -3.61
C ASN A 47 -12.62 5.84 -2.73
N THR A 48 -12.08 5.26 -1.65
CA THR A 48 -11.26 5.95 -0.63
C THR A 48 -9.79 5.49 -0.66
N MET A 49 -9.45 4.56 -1.56
CA MET A 49 -8.08 4.06 -1.78
C MET A 49 -7.24 5.00 -2.64
#